data_AF-A0A7V8WRL4-F1
#
_entry.id   AF-A0A7V8WRL4-F1
#
_cell.length_a   1.000
_cell.length_b   1.000
_cell.length_c   1.000
_cell.angle_alpha   90.00
_cell.angle_beta   90.00
_cell.angle_gamma   90.00
#
_symmetry.space_group_name_H-M   'P 1'
#
loop_
_entity.id
_entity.type
_entity.pdbx_description
1 polymer ?
#
loop_
_entity_poly.entity_id
_entity_poly.type
_entity_poly.pdbx_seq_one_letter_code
_entity_poly.pdbx_strand_id
1 'polypeptide(L)' 'MDRERIDTLMKRFHDGQLDRRAFLTRAAALGLSAGAATTLARTAGAQDASPA' A
#
# COMPACT_ATOMS: atom_id res chain seq x y z
N MET A 1 -1.66 -11.61 13.30
CA MET A 1 -0.30 -11.03 13.28
C MET A 1 0.04 -10.40 11.93
N ASP A 2 0.07 -11.12 10.80
CA ASP A 2 0.44 -10.50 9.50
C ASP A 2 -0.61 -9.56 8.90
N ARG A 3 -1.90 -9.84 9.11
CA ARG A 3 -2.99 -9.02 8.56
C ARG A 3 -3.04 -7.60 9.12
N GLU A 4 -2.91 -7.44 10.44
CA GLU A 4 -2.86 -6.11 11.09
C GLU A 4 -1.67 -5.27 10.62
N ARG A 5 -0.54 -5.91 10.32
CA ARG A 5 0.66 -5.24 9.78
C ARG A 5 0.43 -4.75 8.36
N ILE A 6 -0.23 -5.56 7.53
CA ILE A 6 -0.61 -5.18 6.15
C ILE A 6 -1.62 -4.02 6.18
N ASP A 7 -2.64 -4.09 7.04
CA ASP A 7 -3.66 -3.03 7.16
C ASP A 7 -3.04 -1.71 7.63
N THR A 8 -2.12 -1.77 8.61
CA THR A 8 -1.37 -0.58 9.06
C THR A 8 -0.49 -0.01 7.95
N LEU A 9 0.15 -0.87 7.15
CA LEU A 9 0.98 -0.45 6.02
C LEU A 9 0.14 0.23 4.93
N MET A 10 -1.03 -0.32 4.60
CA MET A 10 -1.96 0.28 3.65
C MET A 10 -2.49 1.62 4.16
N LYS A 11 -2.86 1.71 5.43
CA LYS A 11 -3.33 2.97 6.04
C LYS A 11 -2.29 4.07 5.92
N ARG A 12 -1.03 3.78 6.25
CA ARG A 12 0.08 4.75 6.11
C ARG A 12 0.34 5.16 4.66
N PHE A 13 0.19 4.24 3.71
CA PHE A 13 0.30 4.54 2.29
C PHE A 13 -0.85 5.44 1.82
N HIS A 14 -2.07 5.14 2.24
CA HIS A 14 -3.25 5.93 1.89
C HIS A 14 -3.23 7.34 2.51
N ASP A 15 -2.83 7.45 3.78
CA ASP A 15 -2.71 8.71 4.52
C ASP A 15 -1.53 9.58 4.01
N GLY A 16 -0.85 9.18 2.92
CA GLY A 16 0.29 9.91 2.34
C GLY A 16 1.57 9.87 3.18
N GLN A 17 1.62 9.06 4.24
CA GLN A 17 2.78 8.92 5.12
C GLN A 17 3.87 8.01 4.52
N LEU A 18 3.58 7.33 3.42
CA LEU A 18 4.53 6.48 2.69
C LEU A 18 4.45 6.76 1.20
N ASP A 19 5.60 7.04 0.60
CA ASP A 19 5.73 7.02 -0.85
C ASP A 19 5.65 5.60 -1.40
N ARG A 20 5.29 5.50 -2.68
CA ARG A 20 5.16 4.23 -3.40
C ARG A 20 6.38 3.31 -3.23
N ARG A 21 7.60 3.85 -3.29
CA ARG A 21 8.83 3.07 -3.11
C ARG A 21 8.93 2.48 -1.70
N ALA A 22 8.64 3.27 -0.68
CA ALA A 22 8.69 2.84 0.72
C ALA A 22 7.61 1.80 1.04
N PHE A 23 6.42 1.95 0.47
CA PHE A 23 5.35 0.96 0.57
C PHE A 23 5.77 -0.39 -0.04
N LEU A 24 6.30 -0.39 -1.27
CA LEU A 24 6.71 -1.63 -1.95
C LEU A 24 7.81 -2.38 -1.18
N THR A 25 8.83 -1.66 -0.67
CA THR A 25 9.90 -2.28 0.15
C THR A 25 9.34 -2.91 1.43
N ARG A 26 8.42 -2.23 2.12
CA ARG A 26 7.82 -2.75 3.35
C ARG A 26 6.84 -3.90 3.08
N ALA A 27 6.09 -3.84 1.98
CA ALA A 27 5.19 -4.91 1.57
C ALA A 27 5.98 -6.20 1.27
N ALA A 28 7.12 -6.09 0.56
CA ALA A 28 8.00 -7.22 0.29
C ALA A 28 8.54 -7.85 1.59
N ALA A 29 8.91 -7.03 2.58
CA ALA A 29 9.37 -7.50 3.89
C ALA A 29 8.27 -8.22 4.70
N LEU A 30 6.99 -7.95 4.41
CA LEU A 30 5.84 -8.67 4.98
C LEU A 30 5.42 -9.90 4.18
N GLY A 31 6.18 -10.26 3.13
CA GLY A 31 5.90 -11.44 2.29
C GLY A 31 4.89 -11.19 1.17
N LEU A 32 4.50 -9.94 0.90
CA LEU A 32 3.70 -9.64 -0.30
C LEU A 32 4.56 -9.75 -1.55
N SER A 33 4.03 -10.45 -2.55
CA SER A 33 4.60 -10.46 -3.90
C SER A 33 4.58 -9.05 -4.50
N ALA A 34 5.57 -8.72 -5.33
CA ALA A 34 5.68 -7.42 -6.00
C ALA A 34 4.41 -7.06 -6.81
N GLY A 35 3.76 -8.05 -7.42
CA GLY A 35 2.50 -7.87 -8.12
C GLY A 35 1.34 -7.46 -7.19
N ALA A 36 1.18 -8.18 -6.07
CA ALA A 36 0.15 -7.86 -5.08
C ALA A 36 0.35 -6.45 -4.48
N ALA A 37 1.58 -6.12 -4.10
CA ALA A 37 1.91 -4.79 -3.60
C ALA A 37 1.66 -3.70 -4.65
N THR A 38 2.00 -3.94 -5.92
CA THR A 38 1.74 -2.97 -7.00
C THR A 38 0.25 -2.76 -7.23
N THR A 39 -0.55 -3.83 -7.21
CA THR A 39 -2.02 -3.74 -7.33
C THR A 39 -2.61 -2.93 -6.18
N LEU A 40 -2.22 -3.21 -4.93
CA LEU A 40 -2.69 -2.45 -3.76
C LEU A 40 -2.28 -0.98 -3.82
N ALA A 41 -1.06 -0.69 -4.27
CA ALA A 41 -0.60 0.69 -4.44
C ALA A 41 -1.40 1.44 -5.52
N ARG A 42 -1.77 0.75 -6.60
CA ARG A 42 -2.60 1.32 -7.67
C ARG A 42 -4.03 1.56 -7.22
N THR A 43 -4.64 0.64 -6.48
CA THR A 43 -6.02 0.80 -5.99
C THR A 43 -6.13 1.95 -4.99
N ALA A 44 -5.13 2.09 -4.09
CA ALA A 44 -5.10 3.22 -3.16
C ALA A 44 -4.90 4.56 -3.89
N GLY A 45 -4.07 4.63 -4.93
CA GLY A 45 -3.95 5.85 -5.75
C GLY A 45 -5.15 6.13 -6.65
N ALA A 46 -5.92 5.11 -7.04
CA ALA A 46 -7.10 5.26 -7.89
C ALA A 46 -8.34 5.76 -7.13
N GLN A 47 -8.41 5.58 -5.80
CA GLN A 47 -9.53 6.10 -4.99
C GLN A 47 -9.41 7.59 -4.65
N ASP A 48 -8.21 8.17 -4.76
CA ASP A 48 -8.01 9.63 -4.59
C ASP A 48 -8.47 10.43 -5.83
N ALA A 49 -8.69 9.75 -6.96
CA ALA A 49 -9.30 10.34 -8.16
C ALA A 49 -10.84 10.29 -8.07
N SER A 50 -11.42 10.94 -7.05
CA SER A 50 -12.86 11.20 -7.06
C SER A 50 -13.16 12.29 -8.09
N PRO A 51 -14.10 12.07 -9.05
CA PRO A 51 -14.50 13.11 -9.98
C PRO A 51 -15.24 14.21 -9.20
N ALA A 52 -14.79 15.45 -9.37
CA ALA A 52 -15.54 16.64 -8.98
C ALA A 52 -16.64 16.93 -10.00
#